data_AF-A0A662QR27-F1
#
_entry.id   AF-A0A662QR27-F1
#
_cell.length_a   1.000
_cell.length_b   1.000
_cell.length_c   1.000
_cell.angle_alpha   90.00
_cell.angle_beta   90.00
_cell.angle_gamma   90.00
#
_symmetry.space_group_name_H-M   'P 1'
#
loop_
_entity.id
_entity.type
_entity.pdbx_description
1 polymer ?
#
loop_
_entity_poly.entity_id
_entity_poly.type
_entity_poly.pdbx_seq_one_letter_code
_entity_poly.pdbx_strand_id
1 'polypeptide(L)' 'MKQVNLSIDALTQKILKTSNLPLSTYQIAKQAKISWSTANIHCYKLKSEGKIDGKMEKAEVGSGKKMVWWIGKK' A
#
# COMPACT_ATOMS: atom_id res chain seq x y z
N MET A 1 7.68 14.20 21.75
CA MET A 1 7.59 14.02 20.27
C MET A 1 6.13 14.19 19.88
N LYS A 2 5.80 15.12 18.95
CA LYS A 2 4.40 15.36 18.54
C LYS A 2 3.90 14.19 17.69
N GLN A 3 2.85 13.51 18.12
CA GLN A 3 2.21 12.43 17.39
C GLN A 3 1.34 13.06 16.28
N VAL A 4 1.85 13.09 15.05
CA VAL A 4 1.06 13.54 13.89
C VAL A 4 0.07 12.43 13.57
N ASN A 5 -1.21 12.68 13.85
CA ASN A 5 -2.30 11.75 13.57
C ASN A 5 -2.62 11.79 12.07
N LEU A 6 -1.82 11.10 11.25
CA LEU A 6 -2.06 10.97 9.82
C LEU A 6 -3.23 10.01 9.59
N SER A 7 -4.11 10.34 8.65
CA SER A 7 -5.11 9.38 8.17
C SER A 7 -4.40 8.16 7.56
N ILE A 8 -5.07 7.01 7.57
CA ILE A 8 -4.54 5.78 6.96
C ILE A 8 -4.21 6.00 5.49
N ASP A 9 -5.01 6.79 4.78
CA ASP A 9 -4.76 7.18 3.38
C ASP A 9 -3.44 7.94 3.21
N ALA A 10 -3.14 8.89 4.10
CA ALA A 10 -1.91 9.67 4.07
C ALA A 10 -0.71 8.81 4.44
N LEU A 11 -0.87 7.91 5.40
CA LEU A 11 0.17 6.98 5.82
C LEU A 11 0.53 5.99 4.69
N THR A 12 -0.46 5.40 4.04
CA THR A 12 -0.25 4.50 2.88
C THR A 12 0.48 5.21 1.75
N GLN A 13 0.06 6.43 1.38
CA GLN A 13 0.75 7.20 0.35
C GLN A 13 2.18 7.56 0.75
N LYS A 14 2.43 7.90 2.03
CA LYS A 14 3.77 8.19 2.53
C LYS A 14 4.67 6.95 2.39
N ILE A 15 4.20 5.78 2.83
CA ILE A 15 4.91 4.50 2.70
C ILE A 15 5.28 4.22 1.24
N LEU A 16 4.31 4.35 0.32
CA LEU A 16 4.52 4.09 -1.10
C LEU A 16 5.45 5.11 -1.77
N LYS A 17 5.41 6.39 -1.36
CA LYS A 17 6.34 7.42 -1.86
C LYS A 17 7.77 7.20 -1.41
N THR A 18 7.97 6.65 -0.22
CA THR A 18 9.30 6.37 0.32
C THR A 18 9.89 5.04 -0.19
N SER A 19 9.10 4.21 -0.85
CA SER A 19 9.56 2.93 -1.37
C SER A 19 10.00 3.05 -2.82
N ASN A 20 11.19 2.52 -3.12
CA ASN A 20 11.70 2.42 -4.49
C ASN A 20 11.08 1.25 -5.27
N LEU A 21 10.36 0.36 -4.60
CA LEU A 21 9.78 -0.86 -5.17
C LEU A 21 8.28 -0.93 -4.87
N PRO A 22 7.49 -1.60 -5.73
CA PRO A 22 6.11 -1.92 -5.41
C PRO A 22 6.00 -2.71 -4.10
N LEU A 23 5.04 -2.34 -3.25
CA LEU A 23 4.81 -3.00 -1.97
C LEU A 23 3.51 -3.80 -2.01
N SER A 24 3.53 -5.00 -1.44
CA SER A 24 2.32 -5.78 -1.20
C SER A 24 1.44 -5.14 -0.12
N THR A 25 0.14 -5.43 -0.14
CA THR A 25 -0.80 -5.02 0.92
C THR A 25 -0.30 -5.41 2.32
N TYR A 26 0.34 -6.58 2.43
CA TYR A 26 0.92 -7.04 3.69
C TYR A 26 2.09 -6.17 4.17
N GLN A 27 3.01 -5.80 3.27
CA GLN A 27 4.13 -4.91 3.61
C GLN A 27 3.62 -3.54 4.06
N ILE A 28 2.61 -2.99 3.38
CA ILE A 28 1.98 -1.72 3.75
C ILE A 28 1.33 -1.83 5.13
N ALA A 29 0.53 -2.87 5.37
CA ALA A 29 -0.13 -3.12 6.65
C ALA A 29 0.88 -3.21 7.81
N LYS A 30 1.97 -3.96 7.61
CA LYS A 30 3.05 -4.13 8.59
C LYS A 30 3.75 -2.82 8.92
N GLN A 31 4.05 -1.99 7.92
CA GLN A 31 4.69 -0.69 8.13
C GLN A 31 3.74 0.34 8.77
N ALA A 32 2.48 0.32 8.36
CA ALA A 32 1.44 1.21 8.90
C ALA A 32 0.92 0.78 10.28
N LYS A 33 1.28 -0.43 10.76
CA LYS A 33 0.78 -1.03 12.00
C LYS A 33 -0.74 -1.12 12.04
N ILE A 34 -1.35 -1.50 10.92
CA ILE A 34 -2.79 -1.72 10.76
C ILE A 34 -3.07 -3.15 10.29
N SER A 35 -4.33 -3.56 10.35
CA SER A 35 -4.73 -4.86 9.81
C SER A 35 -4.55 -4.92 8.29
N TRP A 36 -4.34 -6.12 7.76
CA TRP A 36 -4.26 -6.33 6.32
C TRP A 36 -5.54 -5.91 5.59
N SER A 37 -6.71 -6.22 6.16
CA SER A 37 -8.01 -5.85 5.57
C SER A 37 -8.21 -4.34 5.53
N THR A 38 -7.80 -3.62 6.58
CA THR A 38 -7.79 -2.15 6.59
C THR A 38 -6.87 -1.62 5.48
N ALA A 39 -5.62 -2.08 5.41
CA ALA A 39 -4.69 -1.66 4.37
C ALA A 39 -5.25 -1.93 2.96
N ASN A 40 -5.89 -3.10 2.76
CA ASN A 40 -6.49 -3.49 1.49
C ASN A 40 -7.58 -2.52 1.05
N ILE A 41 -8.55 -2.23 1.93
CA ILE A 41 -9.65 -1.27 1.67
C ILE A 41 -9.07 0.10 1.27
N HIS A 42 -8.10 0.60 2.03
CA HIS A 42 -7.49 1.90 1.77
C HIS A 42 -6.67 1.92 0.48
N CYS A 43 -5.98 0.83 0.10
CA CYS A 43 -5.29 0.76 -1.18
C CYS A 43 -6.26 0.82 -2.37
N TYR A 44 -7.37 0.06 -2.32
CA TYR A 44 -8.38 0.11 -3.38
C TYR A 44 -9.07 1.47 -3.46
N LYS A 45 -9.39 2.10 -2.32
CA LYS A 45 -9.90 3.47 -2.27
C LYS A 45 -8.94 4.46 -2.95
N LEU A 46 -7.65 4.43 -2.58
CA LEU A 46 -6.65 5.32 -3.18
C LEU A 46 -6.44 5.05 -4.68
N LYS A 47 -6.59 3.80 -5.11
CA LYS A 47 -6.55 3.44 -6.53
C LYS A 47 -7.75 3.99 -7.30
N SER A 48 -8.97 3.90 -6.76
CA SER A 48 -10.16 4.50 -7.40
C SER A 48 -10.09 6.02 -7.48
N GLU A 49 -9.36 6.66 -6.57
CA GLU A 49 -9.07 8.09 -6.59
C GLU A 49 -7.90 8.47 -7.52
N GLY A 50 -7.25 7.51 -8.19
CA GLY A 50 -6.09 7.74 -9.06
C GLY A 50 -4.82 8.20 -8.33
N LYS A 51 -4.73 7.98 -7.02
CA LYS A 51 -3.57 8.40 -6.20
C LYS A 51 -2.45 7.35 -6.19
N ILE A 52 -2.81 6.08 -6.29
CA ILE A 52 -1.88 4.95 -6.38
C ILE A 52 -2.32 4.04 -7.51
N ASP A 53 -1.42 3.18 -7.97
CA ASP A 53 -1.78 2.09 -8.87
C ASP A 53 -1.29 0.75 -8.28
N GLY A 54 -1.73 -0.34 -8.87
CA GLY A 54 -1.36 -1.67 -8.44
C GLY A 54 -1.70 -2.75 -9.46
N LYS A 55 -0.96 -3.85 -9.40
CA LYS A 55 -1.13 -5.03 -10.26
C LYS A 55 -0.95 -6.31 -9.45
N MET A 56 -1.46 -7.40 -10.02
CA MET A 56 -1.15 -8.74 -9.54
C MET A 56 0.22 -9.17 -10.06
N GLU A 57 1.11 -9.54 -9.15
CA GLU A 57 2.40 -10.17 -9.46
C GLU A 57 2.40 -11.63 -9.00
N LYS A 58 3.17 -12.48 -9.68
CA LYS A 58 3.47 -13.82 -9.17
C LYS A 58 4.32 -13.65 -7.91
N ALA A 59 4.01 -14.43 -6.87
CA ALA A 59 4.88 -14.53 -5.73
C ALA A 59 6.20 -15.19 -6.16
N GLU A 60 7.32 -14.74 -5.59
CA GLU A 60 8.63 -15.38 -5.80
C GLU A 60 8.68 -16.79 -5.18
N VAL A 61 7.84 -17.02 -4.17
CA VAL A 61 7.74 -18.30 -3.46
C VAL A 61 6.31 -18.83 -3.58
N GLY A 62 6.19 -20.06 -4.09
CA GLY A 62 4.91 -20.76 -4.28
C GLY A 62 4.15 -20.34 -5.55
N SER A 63 2.98 -20.93 -5.76
CA SER A 63 2.13 -20.71 -6.95
C SER A 63 1.19 -19.51 -6.82
N GLY A 64 1.33 -18.70 -5.77
CA GLY A 64 0.41 -17.63 -5.42
C GLY A 64 0.57 -16.37 -6.27
N LYS A 65 -0.50 -15.57 -6.36
CA LYS A 65 -0.45 -14.19 -6.87
C LYS A 65 -0.58 -13.22 -5.69
N LYS A 66 0.18 -12.13 -5.68
CA LYS A 66 0.08 -11.05 -4.70
C LYS A 66 -0.27 -9.74 -5.39
N MET A 67 -1.14 -8.95 -4.77
CA MET A 67 -1.38 -7.57 -5.20
C MET A 67 -0.24 -6.70 -4.67
N VAL A 68 0.39 -5.92 -5.56
CA VAL A 68 1.42 -4.93 -5.22
C VAL A 68 0.99 -3.55 -5.67
N TRP A 69 1.45 -2.53 -4.96
CA TRP A 69 1.02 -1.15 -5.10
C TRP A 69 2.23 -0.21 -5.22
N TRP A 70 2.06 0.88 -5.98
CA TRP A 70 3.06 1.95 -6.12
C TRP A 70 2.36 3.31 -6.28
N ILE A 71 3.11 4.40 -6.11
CA ILE A 71 2.56 5.75 -6.29
C ILE A 71 2.21 5.96 -7.78
N GLY A 72 0.99 6.40 -8.07
CA GLY A 72 0.60 6.74 -9.43
C GLY A 72 1.42 7.93 -9.92
N LYS A 73 1.99 7.84 -11.12
CA LYS A 73 2.56 9.03 -11.78
C LYS A 73 1.37 9.84 -12.31
N LYS A 74 1.16 11.03 -11.76
CA LYS A 74 0.40 12.08 -12.45
C LYS A 74 1.22 12.60 -13.62
#